data_AF-A0A2V7Q8M3-F1
#
_entry.id   AF-A0A2V7Q8M3-F1
#
_cell.length_a   1.000
_cell.length_b   1.000
_cell.length_c   1.000
_cell.angle_alpha   90.00
_cell.angle_beta   90.00
_cell.angle_gamma   90.00
#
_symmetry.space_group_name_H-M   'P 1'
#
loop_
_entity.id
_entity.type
_entity.pdbx_description
1 polymer ?
#
loop_
_entity_poly.entity_id
_entity_poly.type
_entity_poly.pdbx_seq_one_letter_code
_entity_poly.pdbx_strand_id
1 'polypeptide(L)'
;MQFGHLGIALALASLDPRPETFLVVGAAQFLPNADSLIIRAGWAKPDFHGTWSHSLAFCGVVGALAVAQFGPWLGGLALASIVAHVLADLPTDTGLPLLLPLSRRRFSLNLWKNTGYWGRAMYVGYYRQPWAWILESAVFAVVAWRYTGLLA
;
A
#
# COMPACT_ATOMS: atom_id res chain seq x y z
N MET A 1 -2.82 -5.96 -6.57
CA MET A 1 -1.52 -5.79 -5.90
C MET A 1 -1.49 -6.30 -4.44
N GLN A 2 -2.47 -7.03 -3.92
CA GLN A 2 -2.53 -7.25 -2.46
C GLN A 2 -1.36 -8.05 -1.87
N PHE A 3 -0.89 -9.10 -2.55
CA PHE A 3 0.29 -9.83 -2.10
C PHE A 3 1.58 -9.01 -2.26
N GLY A 4 1.71 -8.25 -3.35
CA GLY A 4 2.77 -7.26 -3.50
C GLY A 4 2.83 -6.24 -2.35
N HIS A 5 1.69 -5.74 -1.88
CA HIS A 5 1.66 -4.87 -0.71
C HIS A 5 2.17 -5.58 0.56
N LEU A 6 1.79 -6.84 0.79
CA LEU A 6 2.35 -7.63 1.89
C LEU A 6 3.88 -7.74 1.76
N GLY A 7 4.39 -8.04 0.56
CA GLY A 7 5.82 -8.09 0.30
C GLY A 7 6.53 -6.77 0.60
N ILE A 8 5.95 -5.62 0.24
CA ILE A 8 6.48 -4.29 0.55
C ILE A 8 6.53 -4.07 2.07
N ALA A 9 5.45 -4.40 2.79
CA ALA A 9 5.42 -4.29 4.24
C ALA A 9 6.49 -5.16 4.91
N LEU A 10 6.66 -6.41 4.45
CA LEU A 10 7.68 -7.31 4.97
C LEU A 10 9.10 -6.83 4.66
N ALA A 11 9.33 -6.24 3.49
CA ALA A 11 10.61 -5.67 3.12
C ALA A 11 10.96 -4.46 4.00
N LEU A 12 10.00 -3.57 4.26
CA LEU A 12 10.21 -2.42 5.14
C LEU A 12 10.37 -2.83 6.61
N ALA A 13 9.55 -3.77 7.09
CA ALA A 13 9.65 -4.28 8.46
C ALA A 13 10.98 -4.99 8.73
N SER A 14 11.62 -5.56 7.69
CA SER A 14 12.93 -6.21 7.82
C SER A 14 14.08 -5.26 8.20
N LEU A 15 13.87 -3.94 8.07
CA LEU A 15 14.86 -2.93 8.47
C LEU A 15 15.02 -2.83 9.99
N ASP A 16 14.00 -3.27 10.75
CA ASP A 16 13.99 -3.33 12.21
C ASP A 16 13.04 -4.46 12.64
N PRO A 17 13.50 -5.73 12.63
CA PRO A 17 12.64 -6.92 12.64
C PRO A 17 12.09 -7.27 14.05
N ARG A 18 11.51 -6.30 14.74
CA ARG A 18 10.75 -6.48 15.98
C ARG A 18 9.30 -6.82 15.64
N PRO A 19 8.61 -7.69 16.40
CA PRO A 19 7.20 -8.03 16.15
C PRO A 19 6.29 -6.80 16.01
N GLU A 20 6.53 -5.76 16.81
CA GLU A 20 5.83 -4.48 16.73
C GLU A 20 5.98 -3.80 15.36
N THR A 21 7.19 -3.82 14.78
CA THR A 21 7.46 -3.23 13.46
C THR A 21 6.61 -3.91 12.39
N PHE A 22 6.54 -5.24 12.40
CA PHE A 22 5.71 -5.99 11.45
C PHE A 22 4.23 -5.61 11.55
N LEU A 23 3.72 -5.44 12.77
CA LEU A 23 2.33 -5.07 13.01
C LEU A 23 2.06 -3.63 12.53
N VAL A 24 2.91 -2.67 12.93
CA VAL A 24 2.70 -1.25 12.62
C VAL A 24 2.89 -0.98 11.12
N VAL A 25 3.98 -1.47 10.52
CA VAL A 25 4.25 -1.32 9.09
C VAL A 25 3.22 -2.09 8.26
N GLY A 26 2.86 -3.31 8.67
CA GLY A 26 1.80 -4.07 8.03
C GLY A 26 0.45 -3.34 8.06
N ALA A 27 0.02 -2.87 9.23
CA ALA A 27 -1.22 -2.10 9.35
C ALA A 27 -1.19 -0.83 8.50
N ALA A 28 -0.08 -0.09 8.54
CA ALA A 28 0.13 1.11 7.73
C ALA A 28 0.01 0.80 6.22
N GLN A 29 0.60 -0.30 5.76
CA GLN A 29 0.52 -0.74 4.36
C GLN A 29 -0.92 -0.99 3.90
N PHE A 30 -1.81 -1.52 4.75
CA PHE A 30 -3.19 -1.82 4.33
C PHE A 30 -4.18 -0.70 4.63
N LEU A 31 -3.77 0.33 5.38
CA LEU A 31 -4.65 1.41 5.80
C LEU A 31 -5.30 2.17 4.63
N PRO A 32 -4.63 2.46 3.50
CA PRO A 32 -5.28 3.10 2.36
C PRO A 32 -6.48 2.30 1.82
N ASN A 33 -6.44 0.97 1.92
CA ASN A 33 -7.52 0.09 1.50
C ASN A 33 -8.65 -0.06 2.54
N ALA A 34 -8.51 0.51 3.73
CA ALA A 34 -9.53 0.42 4.78
C ALA A 34 -10.83 1.16 4.42
N ASP A 35 -10.77 2.12 3.49
CA ASP A 35 -11.94 2.78 2.92
C ASP A 35 -12.92 1.80 2.24
N SER A 36 -12.43 0.67 1.74
CA SER A 36 -13.26 -0.39 1.16
C SER A 36 -14.21 -1.02 2.18
N LEU A 37 -13.88 -0.96 3.47
CA LEU A 37 -14.75 -1.44 4.55
C LEU A 37 -15.99 -0.55 4.69
N ILE A 38 -15.84 0.76 4.47
CA ILE A 38 -16.96 1.72 4.48
C ILE A 38 -17.92 1.43 3.32
N ILE A 39 -17.36 1.09 2.14
CA ILE A 39 -18.15 0.68 0.98
C ILE A 39 -18.89 -0.63 1.28
N ARG A 40 -18.22 -1.61 1.90
CA ARG A 40 -18.84 -2.89 2.27
C ARG A 40 -19.93 -2.75 3.32
N ALA A 41 -19.82 -1.77 4.21
CA ALA A 41 -20.87 -1.43 5.17
C ALA A 41 -22.09 -0.76 4.51
N GLY A 42 -22.02 -0.45 3.20
CA GLY A 42 -23.07 0.25 2.46
C GLY A 42 -23.11 1.76 2.72
N TRP A 43 -22.09 2.31 3.37
CA TRP A 43 -22.04 3.73 3.76
C TRP A 43 -21.39 4.61 2.70
N ALA A 44 -20.77 4.02 1.69
CA ALA A 44 -20.16 4.73 0.58
C ALA A 44 -20.37 3.98 -0.75
N LYS A 45 -20.35 4.73 -1.85
CA LYS A 45 -20.42 4.19 -3.21
C LYS A 45 -19.08 3.53 -3.61
N PRO A 46 -19.07 2.61 -4.59
CA PRO A 46 -17.84 1.92 -5.02
C PRO A 46 -16.69 2.83 -5.48
N ASP A 47 -17.00 4.03 -5.97
CA ASP A 47 -16.05 5.04 -6.43
C ASP A 47 -15.40 5.86 -5.28
N PHE A 48 -15.82 5.60 -4.04
CA PHE A 48 -15.19 6.16 -2.85
C PHE A 48 -13.77 5.61 -2.62
N HIS A 49 -13.52 4.36 -3.04
CA HIS A 49 -12.21 3.74 -2.90
C HIS A 49 -11.18 4.42 -3.80
N GLY A 50 -9.95 4.56 -3.32
CA GLY A 50 -8.90 5.22 -4.09
C GLY A 50 -9.11 6.74 -4.19
N THR A 51 -9.69 7.35 -3.14
CA THR A 51 -9.88 8.80 -3.02
C THR A 51 -8.95 9.41 -1.97
N TRP A 52 -9.49 9.87 -0.84
CA TRP A 52 -8.74 10.55 0.22
C TRP A 52 -7.63 9.70 0.82
N SER A 53 -7.91 8.42 1.04
CA SER A 53 -6.99 7.39 1.53
C SER A 53 -5.73 7.21 0.66
N HIS A 54 -5.78 7.64 -0.61
CA HIS A 54 -4.68 7.52 -1.57
C HIS A 54 -4.09 8.89 -1.96
N SER A 55 -4.25 9.88 -1.07
CA SER A 55 -3.64 11.20 -1.21
C SER A 55 -2.36 11.34 -0.38
N LEU A 56 -1.46 12.21 -0.79
CA LEU A 56 -0.26 12.54 -0.02
C LEU A 56 -0.61 13.23 1.31
N ALA A 57 -1.72 13.98 1.35
CA ALA A 57 -2.23 14.56 2.59
C ALA A 57 -2.59 13.48 3.62
N PHE A 58 -3.28 12.42 3.20
CA PHE A 58 -3.58 11.28 4.07
C PHE A 58 -2.30 10.59 4.55
N CYS A 59 -1.34 10.34 3.64
CA CYS A 59 -0.04 9.77 4.00
C CYS A 59 0.66 10.61 5.08
N GLY A 60 0.70 11.94 4.88
CA GLY A 60 1.32 12.88 5.80
C GLY A 60 0.65 12.91 7.16
N VAL A 61 -0.69 12.97 7.22
CA VAL A 61 -1.45 12.98 8.48
C VAL A 61 -1.24 11.68 9.25
N VAL A 62 -1.43 10.52 8.61
CA VAL A 62 -1.25 9.23 9.27
C VAL A 62 0.20 9.03 9.69
N GLY A 63 1.16 9.41 8.84
CA GLY A 63 2.59 9.34 9.17
C GLY A 63 2.96 10.22 10.36
N ALA A 64 2.44 11.45 10.42
CA ALA A 64 2.65 12.34 11.57
C ALA A 64 2.08 11.75 12.86
N LEU A 65 0.88 11.16 12.80
CA LEU A 65 0.27 10.45 13.94
C LEU A 65 1.10 9.24 14.36
N ALA A 66 1.62 8.46 13.41
CA ALA A 66 2.48 7.32 13.69
C ALA A 66 3.80 7.77 14.34
N VAL A 67 4.41 8.86 13.87
CA VAL A 67 5.62 9.44 14.48
C VAL A 67 5.35 9.92 15.91
N ALA A 68 4.21 10.58 16.14
CA ALA A 68 3.83 11.04 17.48
C ALA A 68 3.60 9.86 18.45
N GLN A 69 3.02 8.76 17.97
CA GLN A 69 2.66 7.60 18.80
C GLN A 69 3.81 6.62 19.03
N PHE A 70 4.61 6.34 18.00
CA PHE A 70 5.62 5.27 17.99
C PHE A 70 7.06 5.80 17.95
N GLY A 71 7.24 7.12 17.94
CA GLY A 71 8.52 7.78 17.79
C GLY A 71 8.99 7.88 16.33
N PRO A 72 10.08 8.63 16.09
CA PRO A 72 10.51 9.03 14.75
C PRO A 72 10.91 7.84 13.86
N TRP A 73 11.52 6.79 14.43
CA TRP A 73 11.97 5.64 13.64
C TRP A 73 10.80 4.78 13.16
N LEU A 74 10.03 4.20 14.10
CA LEU A 74 8.92 3.31 13.77
C LEU A 74 7.79 4.06 13.04
N GLY A 75 7.49 5.30 13.44
CA GLY A 75 6.58 6.16 12.71
C GLY A 75 7.06 6.50 11.30
N GLY A 76 8.37 6.68 11.12
CA GLY A 76 9.00 6.87 9.81
C GLY A 76 8.84 5.65 8.91
N LEU A 77 9.00 4.43 9.45
CA LEU A 77 8.74 3.19 8.71
C LEU A 77 7.26 3.04 8.34
N ALA A 78 6.34 3.41 9.24
CA ALA A 78 4.90 3.41 8.96
C ALA A 78 4.54 4.39 7.82
N LEU A 79 5.10 5.61 7.85
CA LEU A 79 4.94 6.60 6.78
C LEU A 79 5.50 6.07 5.45
N ALA A 80 6.72 5.51 5.47
CA ALA A 80 7.33 4.92 4.28
C ALA A 80 6.45 3.82 3.69
N SER A 81 5.82 3.00 4.54
CA SER A 81 4.88 1.96 4.10
C SER A 81 3.66 2.54 3.41
N ILE A 82 2.97 3.51 4.01
CA ILE A 82 1.78 4.11 3.40
C ILE A 82 2.12 4.79 2.08
N VAL A 83 3.27 5.49 2.01
CA VAL A 83 3.74 6.08 0.75
C VAL A 83 4.03 4.99 -0.29
N ALA A 84 4.72 3.92 0.10
CA ALA A 84 5.03 2.82 -0.81
C ALA A 84 3.76 2.11 -1.32
N HIS A 85 2.71 2.01 -0.49
CA HIS A 85 1.40 1.56 -0.93
C HIS A 85 0.85 2.44 -2.06
N VAL A 86 0.75 3.75 -1.83
CA VAL A 86 0.23 4.70 -2.83
C VAL A 86 1.06 4.67 -4.11
N LEU A 87 2.39 4.55 -3.99
CA LEU A 87 3.27 4.42 -5.17
C LEU A 87 3.06 3.10 -5.93
N ALA A 88 2.81 2.00 -5.22
CA ALA A 88 2.55 0.70 -5.83
C ALA A 88 1.24 0.65 -6.64
N ASP A 89 0.32 1.58 -6.38
CA ASP A 89 -0.96 1.70 -7.08
C ASP A 89 -0.93 2.69 -8.26
N LEU A 90 0.07 3.59 -8.34
CA LEU A 90 0.23 4.53 -9.46
C LEU A 90 0.30 3.89 -10.85
N PRO A 91 0.89 2.71 -11.03
CA PRO A 91 0.89 2.05 -12.32
C PRO A 91 -0.49 1.62 -12.86
N THR A 92 -1.54 1.62 -12.04
CA THR A 92 -2.89 1.22 -12.48
C THR A 92 -3.57 2.28 -13.33
N ASP A 93 -4.44 1.87 -14.26
CA ASP A 93 -5.16 2.76 -15.19
C ASP A 93 -6.22 3.68 -14.56
N THR A 94 -6.62 3.44 -13.31
CA THR A 94 -7.57 4.31 -12.58
C THR A 94 -6.96 5.61 -12.06
N GLY A 95 -5.64 5.59 -11.82
CA GLY A 95 -4.90 6.69 -11.19
C GLY A 95 -5.33 7.04 -9.77
N LEU A 96 -4.52 7.85 -9.10
CA LEU A 96 -4.69 8.23 -7.70
C LEU A 96 -4.74 9.75 -7.55
N PRO A 97 -5.61 10.30 -6.68
CA PRO A 97 -5.73 11.74 -6.49
C PRO A 97 -4.70 12.23 -5.45
N LEU A 98 -3.41 12.10 -5.80
CA LEU A 98 -2.27 12.36 -4.91
C LEU A 98 -2.32 13.73 -4.22
N LEU A 99 -2.86 14.73 -4.89
CA LEU A 99 -2.83 16.13 -4.46
C LEU A 99 -4.12 16.59 -3.77
N LEU A 100 -5.02 15.69 -3.37
CA LEU A 100 -6.15 16.09 -2.52
C LEU A 100 -5.65 16.65 -1.17
N PRO A 101 -6.32 17.68 -0.61
CA PRO A 101 -7.52 18.36 -1.11
C PRO A 101 -7.25 19.44 -2.17
N LEU A 102 -5.99 19.76 -2.47
CA LEU A 102 -5.59 20.89 -3.30
C LEU A 102 -6.00 20.72 -4.77
N SER A 103 -6.00 19.49 -5.28
CA SER A 103 -6.41 19.17 -6.65
C SER A 103 -7.12 17.82 -6.72
N ARG A 104 -8.14 17.74 -7.58
CA ARG A 104 -8.86 16.50 -7.89
C ARG A 104 -8.22 15.71 -9.05
N ARG A 105 -7.10 16.19 -9.61
CA ARG A 105 -6.40 15.51 -10.70
C ARG A 105 -5.91 14.13 -10.23
N ARG A 106 -6.19 13.10 -11.02
CA ARG A 106 -5.67 11.75 -10.81
C ARG A 106 -4.37 11.56 -11.58
N PHE A 107 -3.41 10.88 -10.96
CA PHE A 107 -2.09 10.57 -11.51
C PHE A 107 -1.98 9.07 -11.72
N SER A 108 -1.51 8.66 -12.89
CA SER A 108 -1.37 7.26 -13.28
C SER A 108 -0.20 7.11 -14.24
N LEU A 109 0.53 6.00 -14.16
CA LEU A 109 1.48 5.60 -15.19
C LEU A 109 0.84 4.72 -16.27
N ASN A 110 -0.41 4.26 -16.05
CA ASN A 110 -1.22 3.48 -16.98
C ASN A 110 -0.49 2.27 -17.59
N LEU A 111 0.18 1.50 -16.74
CA LEU A 111 0.97 0.32 -17.14
C LEU A 111 0.13 -0.97 -17.13
N TRP A 112 -0.91 -1.04 -16.29
CA TRP A 112 -1.82 -2.20 -16.25
C TRP A 112 -3.21 -1.82 -15.71
N LYS A 113 -4.17 -2.75 -15.89
CA LYS A 113 -5.55 -2.59 -15.46
C LYS A 113 -5.70 -2.69 -13.95
N ASN A 114 -6.45 -1.75 -13.37
CA ASN A 114 -7.02 -1.95 -12.05
C ASN A 114 -8.06 -3.08 -12.12
N THR A 115 -7.97 -4.03 -11.20
CA THR A 115 -8.79 -5.25 -11.18
C THR A 115 -9.76 -5.28 -10.01
N GLY A 116 -9.90 -4.12 -9.35
CA GLY A 116 -10.72 -3.93 -8.16
C GLY A 116 -9.91 -4.08 -6.88
N TYR A 117 -10.56 -3.74 -5.77
CA TYR A 117 -9.99 -3.68 -4.42
C TYR A 117 -10.53 -4.78 -3.49
N TRP A 118 -11.42 -5.65 -4.00
CA TRP A 118 -12.01 -6.73 -3.22
C TRP A 118 -12.47 -7.91 -4.09
N GLY A 119 -12.61 -9.08 -3.46
CA GLY A 119 -13.21 -10.28 -4.06
C GLY A 119 -12.33 -10.97 -5.10
N ARG A 120 -12.95 -11.92 -5.83
CA ARG A 120 -12.23 -12.76 -6.81
C ARG A 120 -11.60 -11.95 -7.95
N ALA A 121 -12.25 -10.86 -8.37
CA ALA A 121 -11.78 -10.00 -9.45
C ALA A 121 -10.40 -9.39 -9.13
N MET A 122 -10.20 -8.95 -7.89
CA MET A 122 -8.93 -8.39 -7.41
C MET A 122 -7.77 -9.40 -7.51
N TYR A 123 -7.98 -10.67 -7.17
CA TYR A 123 -6.93 -11.68 -7.26
C TYR A 123 -6.74 -12.18 -8.69
N VAL A 124 -7.81 -12.70 -9.30
CA VAL A 124 -7.73 -13.35 -10.62
C VAL A 124 -7.41 -12.35 -11.72
N GLY A 125 -8.01 -11.16 -11.67
CA GLY A 125 -7.75 -10.11 -12.66
C GLY A 125 -6.31 -9.62 -12.60
N TYR A 126 -5.77 -9.46 -11.38
CA TYR A 126 -4.39 -8.98 -11.19
C TYR A 126 -3.36 -9.97 -11.78
N TYR A 127 -3.46 -11.26 -11.44
CA TYR A 127 -2.51 -12.28 -11.91
C TYR A 127 -2.69 -12.71 -13.37
N ARG A 128 -3.70 -12.19 -14.08
CA ARG A 128 -3.78 -12.32 -15.54
C ARG A 128 -2.81 -11.37 -16.26
N GLN A 129 -2.21 -10.42 -15.56
CA GLN A 129 -1.35 -9.39 -16.14
C GLN A 129 0.13 -9.75 -15.89
N PRO A 130 0.98 -9.82 -16.93
CA PRO A 130 2.39 -10.25 -16.77
C PRO A 130 3.20 -9.42 -15.76
N TRP A 131 2.98 -8.10 -15.74
CA TRP A 131 3.69 -7.19 -14.84
C TRP A 131 3.42 -7.43 -13.36
N ALA A 132 2.24 -7.96 -13.02
CA ALA A 132 1.91 -8.35 -11.65
C ALA A 132 2.90 -9.38 -11.11
N TRP A 133 3.16 -10.42 -11.90
CA TRP A 133 4.10 -11.48 -11.53
C TRP A 133 5.52 -10.96 -11.37
N ILE A 134 6.00 -10.15 -12.32
CA ILE A 134 7.38 -9.64 -12.31
C ILE A 134 7.62 -8.79 -11.07
N LEU A 135 6.75 -7.81 -10.81
CA LEU A 135 6.94 -6.87 -9.70
C LEU A 135 6.76 -7.53 -8.35
N GLU A 136 5.72 -8.36 -8.20
CA GLU A 136 5.48 -9.06 -6.94
C GLU A 136 6.61 -10.06 -6.64
N SER A 137 7.06 -10.82 -7.65
CA SER A 137 8.19 -11.73 -7.48
C SER A 137 9.48 -11.00 -7.14
N ALA A 138 9.74 -9.83 -7.74
CA ALA A 138 10.91 -9.01 -7.42
C ALA A 138 10.87 -8.53 -5.95
N VAL A 139 9.70 -8.07 -5.48
CA VAL A 139 9.53 -7.68 -4.08
C VAL A 139 9.78 -8.87 -3.14
N PHE A 140 9.21 -10.04 -3.42
CA PHE A 140 9.42 -11.22 -2.59
C PHE A 140 10.84 -11.78 -2.67
N ALA A 141 11.55 -11.61 -3.80
CA ALA A 141 12.96 -11.94 -3.89
C ALA A 141 13.81 -11.05 -2.97
N VAL A 142 13.51 -9.74 -2.89
CA VAL A 142 14.16 -8.83 -1.94
C VAL A 142 13.86 -9.24 -0.50
N VAL A 143 12.62 -9.59 -0.18
CA VAL A 143 12.24 -10.14 1.12
C VAL A 143 13.09 -11.37 1.41
N ALA A 144 13.05 -12.41 0.57
CA ALA A 144 13.81 -13.63 0.78
C ALA A 144 15.31 -13.37 0.99
N TRP A 145 15.92 -12.48 0.19
CA TRP A 145 17.32 -12.09 0.35
C TRP A 145 17.60 -11.42 1.71
N ARG A 146 16.74 -10.50 2.16
CA ARG A 146 16.88 -9.84 3.47
C ARG A 146 16.75 -10.82 4.63
N TYR A 147 15.75 -11.69 4.60
CA TYR A 147 15.50 -12.65 5.68
C TYR A 147 16.55 -13.77 5.72
N THR A 148 17.06 -14.21 4.58
CA THR A 148 18.19 -15.17 4.56
C THR A 148 19.46 -14.56 5.14
N GLY A 149 19.72 -13.27 4.90
CA GLY A 149 20.84 -12.56 5.54
C GLY A 149 20.64 -12.27 7.04
N LEU A 150 19.39 -12.13 7.52
CA LEU A 150 19.08 -11.94 8.94
C LEU A 150 19.14 -13.23 9.76
N LEU A 151 19.00 -14.39 9.10
CA LEU A 151 19.01 -15.72 9.73
C LEU A 151 20.38 -16.42 9.63
N ALA A 152 21.36 -15.81 8.97
CA ALA A 152 22.74 -16.30 8.83
C ALA A 152 23.66 -15.65 9.87
#